data_AF-A0A0T6B869-F1
#
_entry.id   AF-A0A0T6B869-F1
#
_cell.length_a   1.000
_cell.length_b   1.000
_cell.length_c   1.000
_cell.angle_alpha   90.00
_cell.angle_beta   90.00
_cell.angle_gamma   90.00
#
_symmetry.space_group_name_H-M   'P 1'
#
loop_
_entity.id
_entity.type
_entity.pdbx_description
1 polymer ?
#
loop_
_entity_poly.entity_id
_entity_poly.type
_entity_poly.pdbx_seq_one_letter_code
_entity_poly.pdbx_strand_id
1 'polypeptide(L)'
;CYSENLEVVGADTVIGSLEGLILLLTVDDERYCSQLKLALKCAVRLCDSKRQYCEKFVDLLGSRLGSIDSNSSIIICEALGAIGSLQPDTLLPLIDDTLKFLTDLSQLNQPTQQQIITKIMLCTLIFQSLCGHQWNPRVLNVIYKSSESNNLWANYRIARAAVRYGHHEIALNIFSGLTEEVSSEHLHFWLLCLKEMCAAEAKLLENGDGVSVIDKLDFAVIHYNRAIAALKAASTPTHNLQFQAEYMRIRAEFLQCLIQLVHTCNTLCIVPPPAIAASIVQSSRDEFQRLGYITNQMRKCVKDFKACGDTYWKLYQTAFDADPATLENIQILQQMCVLLEQCVENVCSASNHGKDDLIQFISKNAKLECRQLILACENAAKIAQTISQDQQTITHVHVETLRSIAEVLSAVLLPIPRFFFQVLQSTSVKLSISPQPRVMGEFISVQSGSQLAVKVEGVIQHGHKPGLFRKVEGVIVTVTSQLQANSKNKDIDLKVNKYLC
;
A
#
# COMPACT_ATOMS: atom_id res chain seq x y z
N CYS A 1 -24.88 28.98 1.67
CA CYS A 1 -25.06 27.61 1.16
C CYS A 1 -24.13 27.42 -0.02
N TYR A 2 -23.37 26.32 -0.06
CA TYR A 2 -22.46 26.01 -1.16
C TYR A 2 -23.24 25.31 -2.29
N SER A 3 -23.22 25.89 -3.47
CA SER A 3 -23.46 25.22 -4.75
C SER A 3 -22.14 25.25 -5.50
N GLU A 4 -21.71 24.11 -6.06
CA GLU A 4 -20.44 23.99 -6.79
C GLU A 4 -20.30 25.11 -7.83
N ASN A 5 -19.11 25.71 -7.87
CA ASN A 5 -18.65 26.72 -8.85
C ASN A 5 -19.14 28.18 -8.69
N LEU A 6 -19.67 28.58 -7.52
CA LEU A 6 -19.84 30.00 -7.18
C LEU A 6 -18.72 30.49 -6.25
N GLU A 7 -18.09 31.61 -6.59
CA GLU A 7 -17.20 32.33 -5.66
C GLU A 7 -18.01 32.74 -4.43
N VAL A 8 -17.58 32.29 -3.26
CA VAL A 8 -18.25 32.63 -2.00
C VAL A 8 -17.84 34.06 -1.65
N VAL A 9 -18.75 35.01 -1.82
CA VAL A 9 -18.57 36.39 -1.39
C VAL A 9 -18.19 36.41 0.11
N GLY A 10 -17.02 36.98 0.43
CA GLY A 10 -16.52 37.07 1.81
C GLY A 10 -15.61 35.92 2.27
N ALA A 11 -15.18 35.00 1.38
CA ALA A 11 -14.27 33.91 1.72
C ALA A 11 -12.97 34.41 2.38
N ASP A 12 -12.34 35.45 1.83
CA ASP A 12 -11.11 36.02 2.39
C ASP A 12 -11.33 36.65 3.78
N THR A 13 -12.51 37.19 4.05
CA THR A 13 -12.87 37.73 5.36
C THR A 13 -13.01 36.61 6.40
N VAL A 14 -13.63 35.49 6.03
CA VAL A 14 -13.74 34.31 6.89
C VAL A 14 -12.36 33.72 7.15
N ILE A 15 -11.49 33.67 6.14
CA ILE A 15 -10.12 33.19 6.26
C ILE A 15 -9.34 34.10 7.20
N GLY A 16 -9.33 35.41 6.95
CA GLY A 16 -8.65 36.37 7.82
C GLY A 16 -9.14 36.33 9.27
N SER A 17 -10.45 36.10 9.48
CA SER A 17 -11.02 35.90 10.82
C SER A 17 -10.51 34.62 11.49
N LEU A 18 -10.39 33.53 10.72
CA LEU A 18 -9.87 32.26 11.22
C LEU A 18 -8.37 32.35 11.52
N GLU A 19 -7.58 33.05 10.70
CA GLU A 19 -6.18 33.34 10.97
C GLU A 19 -6.01 34.14 12.25
N GLY A 20 -6.76 35.25 12.39
CA GLY A 20 -6.76 36.07 13.59
C GLY A 20 -7.14 35.28 14.85
N LEU A 21 -8.12 34.38 14.73
CA LEU A 21 -8.51 33.48 15.82
C LEU A 21 -7.37 32.51 16.18
N ILE A 22 -6.75 31.84 15.20
CA ILE A 22 -5.62 30.94 15.45
C ILE A 22 -4.49 31.70 16.15
N LEU A 23 -4.13 32.88 15.66
CA LEU A 23 -3.10 33.72 16.26
C LEU A 23 -3.40 34.04 17.72
N LEU A 24 -4.63 34.46 18.03
CA LEU A 24 -5.05 34.79 19.39
C LEU A 24 -5.01 33.57 20.31
N LEU A 25 -5.43 32.40 19.82
CA LEU A 25 -5.46 31.16 20.60
C LEU A 25 -4.06 30.57 20.84
N THR A 26 -3.06 30.90 20.02
CA THR A 26 -1.66 30.50 20.21
C THR A 26 -0.86 31.38 21.18
N VAL A 27 -1.44 32.47 21.71
CA VAL A 27 -0.75 33.34 22.67
C VAL A 27 -0.92 32.85 24.12
N ASP A 28 -2.01 32.15 24.45
CA ASP A 28 -2.31 31.61 25.78
C ASP A 28 -2.55 30.09 25.68
N ASP A 29 -1.45 29.36 25.51
CA ASP A 29 -1.39 27.95 25.09
C ASP A 29 -2.12 26.96 26.03
N GLU A 30 -2.26 27.30 27.31
CA GLU A 30 -2.85 26.38 28.29
C GLU A 30 -4.37 26.46 28.38
N ARG A 31 -4.94 27.66 28.20
CA ARG A 31 -6.38 27.88 28.43
C ARG A 31 -7.27 27.51 27.25
N TYR A 32 -6.75 27.56 26.03
CA TYR A 32 -7.59 27.49 24.82
C TYR A 32 -7.29 26.33 23.88
N CYS A 33 -6.60 25.30 24.36
CA CYS A 33 -6.20 24.12 23.60
C CYS A 33 -7.38 23.44 22.85
N SER A 34 -8.56 23.38 23.45
CA SER A 34 -9.76 22.78 22.81
C SER A 34 -10.31 23.62 21.65
N GLN A 35 -10.31 24.94 21.82
CA GLN A 35 -10.76 25.93 20.84
C GLN A 35 -9.77 26.01 19.69
N LEU A 36 -8.46 25.97 19.98
CA LEU A 36 -7.40 25.89 18.98
C LEU A 36 -7.56 24.63 18.13
N LYS A 37 -7.79 23.47 18.75
CA LYS A 37 -8.04 22.22 18.02
C LYS A 37 -9.27 22.31 17.11
N LEU A 38 -10.32 23.00 17.52
CA LEU A 38 -11.51 23.22 16.68
C LEU A 38 -11.21 24.15 15.50
N ALA A 39 -10.54 25.28 15.76
CA ALA A 39 -10.14 26.25 14.72
C ALA A 39 -9.23 25.60 13.67
N LEU A 40 -8.24 24.81 14.10
CA LEU A 40 -7.34 24.09 13.21
C LEU A 40 -8.06 23.01 12.38
N LYS A 41 -9.05 22.30 12.95
CA LYS A 41 -9.91 21.38 12.18
C LYS A 41 -10.71 22.12 11.11
N CYS A 42 -11.19 23.33 11.39
CA CYS A 42 -11.86 24.16 10.40
C CYS A 42 -10.90 24.58 9.28
N ALA A 43 -9.68 24.98 9.62
CA ALA A 43 -8.63 25.31 8.63
C ALA A 43 -8.31 24.11 7.73
N VAL A 44 -8.11 22.93 8.30
CA VAL A 44 -7.86 21.69 7.53
C VAL A 44 -9.02 21.38 6.56
N ARG A 45 -10.27 21.47 7.01
CA ARG A 45 -11.45 21.23 6.15
C ARG A 45 -11.57 22.25 5.02
N LEU A 46 -11.21 23.50 5.30
CA LEU A 46 -11.17 24.55 4.30
C LEU A 46 -10.10 24.26 3.24
N CYS A 47 -8.88 23.91 3.66
CA CYS A 47 -7.81 23.51 2.75
C CYS A 47 -8.16 22.27 1.92
N ASP A 48 -8.85 21.30 2.51
CA ASP A 48 -9.29 20.08 1.82
C ASP A 48 -10.24 20.42 0.67
N SER A 49 -11.12 21.40 0.90
CA SER A 49 -12.09 21.92 -0.10
C SER A 49 -11.46 22.92 -1.08
N LYS A 50 -10.45 23.69 -0.66
CA LYS A 50 -9.81 24.77 -1.42
C LYS A 50 -8.29 24.74 -1.19
N ARG A 51 -7.58 23.98 -2.03
CA ARG A 51 -6.13 23.73 -1.93
C ARG A 51 -5.27 25.01 -1.98
N GLN A 52 -5.75 26.06 -2.65
CA GLN A 52 -5.03 27.34 -2.76
C GLN A 52 -4.68 28.01 -1.42
N TYR A 53 -5.35 27.64 -0.33
CA TYR A 53 -5.07 28.19 1.00
C TYR A 53 -4.10 27.35 1.84
N CYS A 54 -3.64 26.20 1.33
CA CYS A 54 -2.70 25.33 2.04
C CYS A 54 -1.42 26.09 2.43
N GLU A 55 -0.77 26.76 1.48
CA GLU A 55 0.48 27.51 1.71
C GLU A 55 0.30 28.59 2.79
N LYS A 56 -0.77 29.38 2.66
CA LYS A 56 -1.12 30.45 3.60
C LYS A 56 -1.27 29.96 5.04
N PHE A 57 -1.97 28.83 5.26
CA PHE A 57 -2.08 28.25 6.60
C PHE A 57 -0.80 27.57 7.06
N VAL A 58 0.01 27.01 6.17
CA VAL A 58 1.31 26.43 6.53
C VAL A 58 2.26 27.52 7.02
N ASP A 59 2.34 28.66 6.34
CA ASP A 59 3.17 29.81 6.77
C ASP A 59 2.72 30.32 8.14
N LEU A 60 1.41 30.49 8.34
CA LEU A 60 0.83 30.91 9.61
C LEU A 60 1.22 29.97 10.76
N LEU A 61 1.03 28.66 10.56
CA LEU A 61 1.28 27.65 11.58
C LEU A 61 2.78 27.43 11.81
N GLY A 62 3.59 27.50 10.75
CA GLY A 62 5.04 27.44 10.81
C GLY A 62 5.63 28.56 11.67
N SER A 63 5.13 29.78 11.52
CA SER A 63 5.56 30.93 12.34
C SER A 63 5.27 30.78 13.84
N ARG A 64 4.38 29.85 14.21
CA ARG A 64 3.99 29.53 15.59
C ARG A 64 4.66 28.25 16.11
N LEU A 65 5.40 27.55 15.26
CA LEU A 65 6.18 26.38 15.63
C LEU A 65 7.54 26.83 16.20
N GLY A 66 7.94 26.34 17.38
CA GLY A 66 9.28 26.61 17.91
C GLY A 66 9.40 26.93 19.40
N SER A 67 8.29 26.89 20.16
CA SER A 67 8.37 26.92 21.63
C SER A 67 8.49 25.50 22.17
N ILE A 68 9.62 25.21 22.83
CA ILE A 68 9.98 23.89 23.41
C ILE A 68 8.95 23.42 24.45
N ASP A 69 8.30 24.36 25.14
CA ASP A 69 7.37 24.09 26.23
C ASP A 69 5.89 24.30 25.84
N SER A 70 5.61 24.64 24.58
CA SER A 70 4.24 24.90 24.14
C SER A 70 3.43 23.61 23.97
N ASN A 71 2.33 23.51 24.72
CA ASN A 71 1.31 22.48 24.56
C ASN A 71 0.64 22.53 23.17
N SER A 72 0.63 23.71 22.53
CA SER A 72 0.05 23.93 21.21
C SER A 72 0.87 23.30 20.09
N SER A 73 2.18 23.09 20.29
CA SER A 73 3.09 22.51 19.28
C SER A 73 2.59 21.18 18.73
N ILE A 74 2.01 20.31 19.56
CA ILE A 74 1.48 19.01 19.11
C ILE A 74 0.30 19.21 18.16
N ILE A 75 -0.65 20.09 18.51
CA ILE A 75 -1.88 20.31 17.73
C ILE A 75 -1.55 21.06 16.44
N ILE A 76 -0.59 21.98 16.49
CA ILE A 76 -0.05 22.67 15.31
C ILE A 76 0.61 21.64 14.39
N CYS A 77 1.44 20.72 14.89
CA CYS A 77 2.03 19.66 14.08
C CYS A 77 0.97 18.71 13.49
N GLU A 78 -0.08 18.36 14.24
CA GLU A 78 -1.22 17.58 13.72
C GLU A 78 -1.90 18.30 12.55
N ALA A 79 -2.11 19.61 12.68
CA ALA A 79 -2.73 20.43 11.63
C ALA A 79 -1.83 20.60 10.41
N LEU A 80 -0.54 20.89 10.61
CA LEU A 80 0.47 20.95 9.54
C LEU A 80 0.55 19.62 8.79
N GLY A 81 0.57 18.48 9.50
CA GLY A 81 0.62 17.17 8.87
C GLY A 81 -0.66 16.86 8.09
N ALA A 82 -1.82 17.29 8.58
CA ALA A 82 -3.09 17.18 7.87
C ALA A 82 -3.11 18.04 6.60
N ILE A 83 -2.73 19.32 6.67
CA ILE A 83 -2.66 20.21 5.51
C ILE A 83 -1.60 19.74 4.50
N GLY A 84 -0.41 19.37 4.97
CA GLY A 84 0.65 18.84 4.11
C GLY A 84 0.30 17.53 3.42
N SER A 85 -0.74 16.80 3.87
CA SER A 85 -1.20 15.57 3.20
C SER A 85 -2.10 15.84 2.00
N LEU A 86 -2.55 17.09 1.89
CA LEU A 86 -3.48 17.56 0.88
C LEU A 86 -2.76 17.96 -0.41
N GLN A 87 -1.57 18.55 -0.33
CA GLN A 87 -0.83 19.03 -1.47
C GLN A 87 0.66 18.74 -1.27
N PRO A 88 1.36 18.20 -2.29
CA PRO A 88 2.80 18.00 -2.20
C PRO A 88 3.51 19.34 -2.02
N ASP A 89 4.73 19.28 -1.52
CA ASP A 89 5.67 20.40 -1.44
C ASP A 89 5.26 21.57 -0.55
N THR A 90 4.01 21.63 -0.06
CA THR A 90 3.50 22.71 0.79
C THR A 90 4.31 22.86 2.08
N LEU A 91 4.85 21.77 2.62
CA LEU A 91 5.65 21.78 3.85
C LEU A 91 7.17 22.00 3.61
N LEU A 92 7.63 22.07 2.36
CA LEU A 92 9.07 22.28 2.07
C LEU A 92 9.63 23.57 2.68
N PRO A 93 8.93 24.73 2.64
CA PRO A 93 9.45 25.97 3.22
C PRO A 93 9.74 25.88 4.72
N LEU A 94 9.06 24.98 5.44
CA LEU A 94 9.22 24.81 6.88
C LEU A 94 10.33 23.83 7.28
N ILE A 95 11.05 23.22 6.34
CA ILE A 95 12.04 22.17 6.65
C ILE A 95 13.13 22.70 7.58
N ASP A 96 13.74 23.85 7.29
CA ASP A 96 14.85 24.37 8.10
C ASP A 96 14.42 24.72 9.53
N ASP A 97 13.25 25.33 9.69
CA ASP A 97 12.68 25.65 11.01
C ASP A 97 12.33 24.37 11.79
N THR A 98 11.77 23.37 11.10
CA THR A 98 11.47 22.05 11.68
C THR A 98 12.74 21.33 12.13
N LEU A 99 13.81 21.40 11.33
CA LEU A 99 15.12 20.81 11.67
C LEU A 99 15.76 21.50 12.86
N LYS A 100 15.69 22.83 12.92
CA LYS A 100 16.19 23.60 14.05
C LYS A 100 15.47 23.20 15.33
N PHE A 101 14.14 23.17 15.30
CA PHE A 101 13.34 22.80 16.45
C PHE A 101 13.58 21.35 16.89
N LEU A 102 13.69 20.42 15.94
CA LEU A 102 14.05 19.02 16.22
C LEU A 102 15.44 18.88 16.84
N THR A 103 16.40 19.69 16.39
CA THR A 103 17.77 19.71 16.93
C THR A 103 17.75 20.19 18.38
N ASP A 104 17.04 21.28 18.67
CA ASP A 104 16.91 21.83 20.02
C ASP A 104 16.26 20.81 20.98
N LEU A 105 15.20 20.13 20.55
CA LEU A 105 14.56 19.06 21.34
C LEU A 105 15.45 17.82 21.53
N SER A 106 16.39 17.57 20.61
CA SER A 106 17.29 16.41 20.70
C SER A 106 18.47 16.65 21.64
N GLN A 107 18.73 17.90 22.03
CA GLN A 107 19.75 18.26 23.03
C GLN A 107 19.25 18.15 24.48
N LEU A 108 17.96 17.91 24.69
CA LEU A 108 17.38 17.77 26.02
C LEU A 108 17.75 16.43 26.65
N ASN A 109 18.34 16.47 27.85
CA ASN A 109 18.75 15.26 28.58
C ASN A 109 17.58 14.41 29.10
N GLN A 110 16.47 15.07 29.48
CA GLN A 110 15.28 14.41 30.04
C GLN A 110 14.01 15.03 29.43
N PRO A 111 13.64 14.64 28.19
CA PRO A 111 12.47 15.21 27.54
C PRO A 111 11.18 14.73 28.20
N THR A 112 10.20 15.63 28.33
CA THR A 112 8.85 15.28 28.78
C THR A 112 8.13 14.40 27.74
N GLN A 113 7.06 13.71 28.14
CA GLN A 113 6.26 12.91 27.21
C GLN A 113 5.72 13.73 26.03
N GLN A 114 5.36 15.00 26.28
CA GLN A 114 4.90 15.92 25.23
C GLN A 114 6.02 16.26 24.26
N GLN A 115 7.22 16.57 24.75
CA GLN A 115 8.39 16.84 23.91
C GLN A 115 8.76 15.63 23.06
N ILE A 116 8.67 14.41 23.60
CA ILE A 116 8.87 13.16 22.83
C ILE A 116 7.83 13.04 21.72
N ILE A 117 6.54 13.32 22.01
CA ILE A 117 5.48 13.31 21.00
C ILE A 117 5.75 14.36 19.92
N THR A 118 6.15 15.58 20.31
CA THR A 118 6.53 16.65 19.37
C THR A 118 7.69 16.20 18.48
N LYS A 119 8.77 15.61 19.02
CA LYS A 119 9.88 15.05 18.22
C LYS A 119 9.37 14.07 17.14
N ILE A 120 8.51 13.13 17.52
CA ILE A 120 7.92 12.15 16.59
C ILE A 120 7.13 12.87 15.48
N MET A 121 6.34 13.89 15.84
CA MET A 121 5.54 14.65 14.88
C MET A 121 6.42 15.47 13.94
N LEU A 122 7.49 16.11 14.42
CA LEU A 122 8.45 16.83 13.59
C LEU A 122 9.16 15.89 12.59
N CYS A 123 9.62 14.72 13.04
CA CYS A 123 10.15 13.69 12.12
C CYS A 123 9.11 13.29 11.07
N THR A 124 7.85 13.13 11.47
CA THR A 124 6.74 12.81 10.54
C THR A 124 6.54 13.91 9.51
N LEU A 125 6.62 15.19 9.91
CA LEU A 125 6.54 16.34 8.98
C LEU A 125 7.73 16.33 8.01
N ILE A 126 8.96 16.07 8.47
CA ILE A 126 10.14 15.97 7.60
C ILE A 126 9.95 14.85 6.56
N PHE A 127 9.53 13.65 6.99
CA PHE A 127 9.25 12.54 6.08
C PHE A 127 8.17 12.89 5.04
N GLN A 128 7.16 13.63 5.47
CA GLN A 128 6.09 14.10 4.61
C GLN A 128 6.59 15.13 3.59
N SER A 129 7.35 16.13 4.03
CA SER A 129 7.92 17.17 3.16
C SER A 129 8.87 16.59 2.12
N LEU A 130 9.65 15.58 2.49
CA LEU A 130 10.64 14.94 1.61
C LEU A 130 10.08 13.75 0.82
N CYS A 131 8.76 13.53 0.82
CA CYS A 131 8.17 12.43 0.06
C CYS A 131 8.38 12.62 -1.45
N GLY A 132 9.22 11.76 -2.05
CA GLY A 132 9.62 11.87 -3.47
C GLY A 132 10.84 12.76 -3.74
N HIS A 133 11.50 13.27 -2.69
CA HIS A 133 12.70 14.10 -2.81
C HIS A 133 13.95 13.31 -2.37
N GLN A 134 15.12 13.74 -2.86
CA GLN A 134 16.38 13.20 -2.40
C GLN A 134 16.76 13.77 -1.03
N TRP A 135 17.37 12.93 -0.19
CA TRP A 135 17.78 13.31 1.15
C TRP A 135 19.08 14.11 1.12
N ASN A 136 19.09 15.25 1.81
CA ASN A 136 20.31 16.00 2.10
C ASN A 136 21.02 15.37 3.32
N PRO A 137 22.36 15.15 3.28
CA PRO A 137 23.14 14.62 4.40
C PRO A 137 22.92 15.35 5.74
N ARG A 138 22.69 16.67 5.71
CA ARG A 138 22.37 17.47 6.92
C ARG A 138 21.09 16.98 7.60
N VAL A 139 20.04 16.72 6.81
CA VAL A 139 18.73 16.28 7.30
C VAL A 139 18.84 14.88 7.88
N LEU A 140 19.54 13.97 7.17
CA LEU A 140 19.78 12.60 7.63
C LEU A 140 20.47 12.58 8.99
N ASN A 141 21.51 13.39 9.17
CA ASN A 141 22.24 13.47 10.44
C ASN A 141 21.35 13.93 11.60
N VAL A 142 20.47 14.91 11.38
CA VAL A 142 19.52 15.36 12.41
C VAL A 142 18.54 14.25 12.78
N ILE A 143 18.02 13.50 11.80
CA ILE A 143 17.11 12.36 12.06
C ILE A 143 17.82 11.27 12.88
N TYR A 144 19.04 10.88 12.50
CA TYR A 144 19.79 9.84 13.22
C TYR A 144 20.13 10.25 14.65
N LYS A 145 20.63 11.47 14.87
CA LYS A 145 20.82 12.02 16.23
C LYS A 145 19.54 12.08 17.05
N SER A 146 18.42 12.39 16.40
CA SER A 146 17.13 12.39 17.08
C SER A 146 16.73 10.98 17.52
N SER A 147 17.02 9.97 16.70
CA SER A 147 16.76 8.56 17.02
C SER A 147 17.62 8.04 18.18
N GLU A 148 18.88 8.48 18.29
CA GLU A 148 19.77 8.08 19.40
C GLU A 148 19.31 8.63 20.76
N SER A 149 18.72 9.83 20.78
CA SER A 149 18.27 10.52 22.01
C SER A 149 16.85 10.13 22.47
N ASN A 150 16.22 9.15 21.81
CA ASN A 150 14.82 8.77 22.03
C ASN A 150 14.68 7.42 22.74
N ASN A 151 13.53 7.20 23.37
CA ASN A 151 13.16 5.87 23.83
C ASN A 151 12.79 4.94 22.66
N LEU A 152 12.86 3.62 22.89
CA LEU A 152 12.63 2.60 21.86
C LEU A 152 11.25 2.73 21.20
N TRP A 153 10.21 3.10 21.97
CA TRP A 153 8.86 3.28 21.43
C TRP A 153 8.74 4.50 20.50
N ALA A 154 9.41 5.60 20.83
CA ALA A 154 9.48 6.77 19.96
C ALA A 154 10.21 6.44 18.66
N ASN A 155 11.33 5.71 18.73
CA ASN A 155 12.05 5.22 17.57
C ASN A 155 11.18 4.32 16.69
N TYR A 156 10.43 3.39 17.29
CA TYR A 156 9.48 2.56 16.55
C TYR A 156 8.42 3.40 15.83
N ARG A 157 7.87 4.44 16.48
CA ARG A 157 6.89 5.35 15.87
C ARG A 157 7.48 6.20 14.75
N ILE A 158 8.73 6.66 14.88
CA ILE A 158 9.46 7.40 13.84
C ILE A 158 9.71 6.49 12.64
N ALA A 159 10.22 5.28 12.84
CA ALA A 159 10.42 4.30 11.77
C ALA A 159 9.11 3.98 11.05
N ARG A 160 8.01 3.75 11.80
CA ARG A 160 6.67 3.56 11.23
C ARG A 160 6.23 4.75 10.37
N ALA A 161 6.51 5.98 10.80
CA ALA A 161 6.21 7.18 10.03
C ALA A 161 7.07 7.28 8.75
N ALA A 162 8.34 6.91 8.82
CA ALA A 162 9.24 6.86 7.67
C ALA A 162 8.71 5.90 6.59
N VAL A 163 8.36 4.66 6.97
CA VAL A 163 7.82 3.65 6.04
C VAL A 163 6.46 4.07 5.45
N ARG A 164 5.62 4.79 6.21
CA ARG A 164 4.34 5.32 5.69
C ARG A 164 4.54 6.25 4.48
N TYR A 165 5.66 6.97 4.41
CA TYR A 165 6.00 7.88 3.31
C TYR A 165 7.08 7.31 2.36
N GLY A 166 7.41 6.01 2.48
CA GLY A 166 8.34 5.31 1.59
C GLY A 166 9.83 5.46 1.92
N HIS A 167 10.19 6.03 3.07
CA HIS A 167 11.59 6.23 3.48
C HIS A 167 12.19 4.97 4.13
N HIS A 168 12.31 3.91 3.34
CA HIS A 168 12.70 2.57 3.81
C HIS A 168 14.12 2.47 4.32
N GLU A 169 15.08 3.19 3.75
CA GLU A 169 16.47 3.18 4.20
C GLU A 169 16.62 3.71 5.64
N ILE A 170 15.94 4.81 5.96
CA ILE A 170 15.93 5.39 7.31
C ILE A 170 15.26 4.43 8.29
N ALA A 171 14.12 3.86 7.88
CA ALA A 171 13.40 2.89 8.71
C ALA A 171 14.23 1.63 8.96
N LEU A 172 14.97 1.15 7.96
CA LEU A 172 15.87 -0.01 8.07
C LEU A 172 16.91 0.20 9.17
N ASN A 173 17.55 1.38 9.21
CA ASN A 173 18.52 1.72 10.24
C ASN A 173 17.89 1.67 11.64
N ILE A 174 16.75 2.34 11.82
CA ILE A 174 16.07 2.39 13.12
C ILE A 174 15.58 1.00 13.55
N PHE A 175 14.94 0.23 12.66
CA PHE A 175 14.48 -1.12 12.99
C PHE A 175 15.62 -2.08 13.28
N SER A 176 16.78 -1.92 12.64
CA SER A 176 17.96 -2.74 12.92
C SER A 176 18.42 -2.55 14.37
N GLY A 177 18.52 -1.32 14.85
CA GLY A 177 18.84 -1.04 16.25
C GLY A 177 17.76 -1.54 17.22
N LEU A 178 16.48 -1.39 16.87
CA LEU A 178 15.38 -1.87 17.73
C LEU A 178 15.33 -3.40 17.88
N THR A 179 15.72 -4.14 16.83
CA THR A 179 15.61 -5.61 16.82
C THR A 179 16.50 -6.27 17.88
N GLU A 180 17.62 -5.64 18.22
CA GLU A 180 18.61 -6.14 19.19
C GLU A 180 18.20 -5.86 20.66
N GLU A 181 17.33 -4.88 20.88
CA GLU A 181 16.95 -4.36 22.20
C GLU A 181 15.62 -4.93 22.74
N VAL A 182 14.89 -5.71 21.93
CA VAL A 182 13.57 -6.21 22.31
C VAL A 182 13.63 -7.56 23.02
N SER A 183 12.97 -7.63 24.18
CA SER A 183 12.97 -8.84 25.03
C SER A 183 11.90 -9.89 24.69
N SER A 184 10.91 -9.56 23.87
CA SER A 184 9.83 -10.48 23.49
C SER A 184 10.12 -11.11 22.12
N GLU A 185 10.06 -12.44 22.04
CA GLU A 185 10.30 -13.19 20.81
C GLU A 185 9.33 -12.79 19.68
N HIS A 186 8.03 -12.67 19.96
CA HIS A 186 7.05 -12.26 18.95
C HIS A 186 7.32 -10.84 18.44
N LEU A 187 7.73 -9.92 19.32
CA LEU A 187 8.08 -8.55 18.93
C LEU A 187 9.42 -8.50 18.18
N HIS A 188 10.37 -9.36 18.54
CA HIS A 188 11.63 -9.51 17.81
C HIS A 188 11.36 -9.96 16.36
N PHE A 189 10.55 -10.99 16.16
CA PHE A 189 10.18 -11.45 14.81
C PHE A 189 9.35 -10.43 14.03
N TRP A 190 8.50 -9.66 14.72
CA TRP A 190 7.79 -8.54 14.11
C TRP A 190 8.75 -7.45 13.61
N LEU A 191 9.74 -7.04 14.42
CA LEU A 191 10.75 -6.06 14.02
C LEU A 191 11.68 -6.60 12.93
N LEU A 192 12.05 -7.89 13.01
CA LEU A 192 12.82 -8.56 11.96
C LEU A 192 12.08 -8.54 10.63
N CYS A 193 10.77 -8.80 10.61
CA CYS A 193 9.95 -8.67 9.43
C CYS A 193 10.02 -7.24 8.85
N LEU A 194 9.86 -6.21 9.68
CA LEU A 194 9.92 -4.82 9.24
C LEU A 194 11.31 -4.45 8.70
N LYS A 195 12.37 -4.92 9.35
CA LYS A 195 13.76 -4.75 8.90
C LYS A 195 13.98 -5.38 7.52
N GLU A 196 13.61 -6.64 7.34
CA GLU A 196 13.78 -7.37 6.08
C GLU A 196 12.95 -6.74 4.94
N MET A 197 11.73 -6.28 5.23
CA MET A 197 10.90 -5.53 4.27
C MET A 197 11.56 -4.22 3.85
N CYS A 198 12.08 -3.44 4.81
CA CYS A 198 12.73 -2.17 4.51
C CYS A 198 14.04 -2.39 3.72
N ALA A 199 14.77 -3.47 3.98
CA ALA A 199 15.95 -3.85 3.21
C ALA A 199 15.60 -4.15 1.74
N ALA A 200 14.51 -4.90 1.51
CA ALA A 200 14.02 -5.18 0.16
C ALA A 200 13.69 -3.88 -0.59
N GLU A 201 12.85 -3.03 0.00
CA GLU A 201 12.37 -1.81 -0.66
C GLU A 201 13.47 -0.74 -0.80
N ALA A 202 14.41 -0.62 0.15
CA ALA A 202 15.56 0.26 0.01
C ALA A 202 16.46 -0.15 -1.16
N LYS A 203 16.66 -1.46 -1.38
CA LYS A 203 17.47 -1.95 -2.51
C LYS A 203 16.83 -1.65 -3.87
N LEU A 204 15.50 -1.71 -3.96
CA LEU A 204 14.78 -1.37 -5.19
C LEU A 204 14.97 0.10 -5.61
N LEU A 205 15.15 1.00 -4.63
CA LEU A 205 15.31 2.44 -4.84
C LEU A 205 16.77 2.87 -5.11
N GLU A 206 17.73 1.96 -4.97
CA GLU A 206 19.15 2.28 -5.15
C GLU A 206 19.45 2.62 -6.62
N ASN A 207 19.90 3.84 -6.88
CA ASN A 207 20.34 4.29 -8.20
C ASN A 207 21.87 4.14 -8.30
N GLY A 208 22.32 3.08 -8.95
CA GLY A 208 23.75 2.82 -9.16
C GLY A 208 24.02 2.28 -10.56
N ASP A 209 24.99 2.88 -11.24
CA ASP A 209 25.47 2.42 -12.53
C ASP A 209 26.08 1.01 -12.37
N GLY A 210 25.49 0.01 -13.03
CA GLY A 210 26.03 -1.35 -13.11
C GLY A 210 25.29 -2.45 -12.34
N VAL A 211 24.26 -2.12 -11.52
CA VAL A 211 23.43 -3.16 -10.88
C VAL A 211 22.26 -3.52 -11.78
N SER A 212 22.16 -4.79 -12.18
CA SER A 212 21.05 -5.28 -13.00
C SER A 212 19.73 -5.16 -12.25
N VAL A 213 18.66 -4.84 -12.97
CA VAL A 213 17.28 -4.80 -12.45
C VAL A 213 16.89 -6.14 -11.85
N ILE A 214 17.32 -7.24 -12.49
CA ILE A 214 17.07 -8.60 -12.01
C ILE A 214 17.71 -8.79 -10.64
N ASP A 215 18.96 -8.37 -10.44
CA ASP A 215 19.66 -8.54 -9.15
C ASP A 215 18.94 -7.79 -8.02
N LYS A 216 18.42 -6.58 -8.30
CA LYS A 216 17.63 -5.82 -7.33
C LYS A 216 16.33 -6.53 -6.98
N LEU A 217 15.62 -7.02 -8.00
CA LEU A 217 14.35 -7.72 -7.83
C LEU A 217 14.54 -9.04 -7.07
N ASP A 218 15.55 -9.84 -7.42
CA ASP A 218 15.86 -11.11 -6.74
C ASP A 218 16.22 -10.87 -5.27
N PHE A 219 17.06 -9.87 -4.99
CA PHE A 219 17.37 -9.47 -3.63
C PHE A 219 16.09 -9.11 -2.86
N ALA A 220 15.23 -8.28 -3.43
CA ALA A 220 13.99 -7.88 -2.80
C ALA A 220 13.06 -9.06 -2.53
N VAL A 221 12.91 -9.99 -3.48
CA VAL A 221 12.09 -11.21 -3.31
C VAL A 221 12.62 -12.10 -2.19
N ILE A 222 13.94 -12.28 -2.09
CA ILE A 222 14.56 -13.06 -1.01
C ILE A 222 14.24 -12.43 0.36
N HIS A 223 14.43 -11.12 0.48
CA HIS A 223 14.17 -10.39 1.72
C HIS A 223 12.68 -10.36 2.08
N TYR A 224 11.77 -10.23 1.11
CA TYR A 224 10.34 -10.39 1.34
C TYR A 224 9.97 -11.79 1.86
N ASN A 225 10.56 -12.84 1.30
CA ASN A 225 10.32 -14.21 1.78
C ASN A 225 10.83 -14.43 3.21
N ARG A 226 11.99 -13.84 3.57
CA ARG A 226 12.49 -13.83 4.95
C ARG A 226 11.53 -13.09 5.89
N ALA A 227 11.03 -11.94 5.46
CA ALA A 227 10.09 -11.16 6.23
C ALA A 227 8.77 -11.90 6.47
N ILE A 228 8.22 -12.58 5.44
CA ILE A 228 7.03 -13.42 5.56
C ILE A 228 7.26 -14.59 6.53
N ALA A 229 8.44 -15.22 6.49
CA ALA A 229 8.80 -16.27 7.44
C ALA A 229 8.86 -15.75 8.88
N ALA A 230 9.50 -14.59 9.11
CA ALA A 230 9.53 -13.93 10.41
C ALA A 230 8.11 -13.57 10.89
N LEU A 231 7.25 -13.08 10.00
CA LEU A 231 5.88 -12.70 10.34
C LEU A 231 5.02 -13.91 10.73
N LYS A 232 5.22 -15.07 10.09
CA LYS A 232 4.59 -16.33 10.51
C LYS A 232 5.04 -16.75 11.91
N ALA A 233 6.32 -16.55 12.26
CA ALA A 233 6.83 -16.82 13.61
C ALA A 233 6.32 -15.80 14.66
N ALA A 234 6.08 -14.55 14.25
CA ALA A 234 5.47 -13.52 15.10
C ALA A 234 3.96 -13.73 15.34
N SER A 235 3.27 -14.41 14.41
CA SER A 235 1.83 -14.62 14.45
C SER A 235 1.44 -15.64 15.53
N THR A 236 0.37 -15.34 16.27
CA THR A 236 -0.18 -16.23 17.30
C THR A 236 -1.68 -16.43 17.09
N PRO A 237 -2.31 -17.47 17.67
CA PRO A 237 -3.76 -17.65 17.56
C PRO A 237 -4.58 -16.47 18.10
N THR A 238 -4.05 -15.77 19.10
CA THR A 238 -4.68 -14.59 19.70
C THR A 238 -4.38 -13.31 18.92
N HIS A 239 -3.21 -13.22 18.30
CA HIS A 239 -2.79 -12.09 17.48
C HIS A 239 -2.36 -12.57 16.08
N ASN A 240 -3.35 -12.76 15.22
CA ASN A 240 -3.12 -13.24 13.85
C ASN A 240 -2.73 -12.10 12.92
N LEU A 241 -1.54 -12.19 12.33
CA LEU A 241 -0.98 -11.23 11.38
C LEU A 241 -1.35 -11.53 9.92
N GLN A 242 -2.55 -12.06 9.67
CA GLN A 242 -2.96 -12.52 8.34
C GLN A 242 -2.90 -11.42 7.27
N PHE A 243 -3.37 -10.20 7.58
CA PHE A 243 -3.36 -9.10 6.63
C PHE A 243 -1.93 -8.75 6.19
N GLN A 244 -1.01 -8.65 7.15
CA GLN A 244 0.38 -8.30 6.90
C GLN A 244 1.07 -9.41 6.09
N ALA A 245 0.80 -10.68 6.41
CA ALA A 245 1.32 -11.82 5.66
C ALA A 245 0.89 -11.78 4.19
N GLU A 246 -0.41 -11.60 3.95
CA GLU A 246 -0.96 -11.55 2.58
C GLU A 246 -0.47 -10.32 1.82
N TYR A 247 -0.45 -9.14 2.45
CA TYR A 247 0.04 -7.91 1.83
C TYR A 247 1.48 -8.07 1.33
N MET A 248 2.37 -8.64 2.15
CA MET A 248 3.77 -8.86 1.78
C MET A 248 3.95 -9.99 0.77
N ARG A 249 3.15 -11.06 0.87
CA ARG A 249 3.15 -12.16 -0.09
C ARG A 249 2.81 -11.66 -1.50
N ILE A 250 1.76 -10.86 -1.63
CA ILE A 250 1.33 -10.36 -2.94
C ILE A 250 2.37 -9.37 -3.51
N ARG A 251 3.01 -8.54 -2.68
CA ARG A 251 4.14 -7.71 -3.13
C ARG A 251 5.32 -8.55 -3.65
N ALA A 252 5.67 -9.64 -2.96
CA ALA A 252 6.71 -10.57 -3.44
C ALA A 252 6.33 -11.22 -4.78
N GLU A 253 5.07 -11.65 -4.93
CA GLU A 253 4.54 -12.22 -6.17
C GLU A 253 4.57 -11.21 -7.33
N PHE A 254 4.24 -9.95 -7.06
CA PHE A 254 4.36 -8.87 -8.05
C PHE A 254 5.79 -8.69 -8.53
N LEU A 255 6.78 -8.66 -7.62
CA LEU A 255 8.19 -8.55 -7.98
C LEU A 255 8.67 -9.78 -8.78
N GLN A 256 8.17 -10.98 -8.47
CA GLN A 256 8.44 -12.19 -9.26
C GLN A 256 7.84 -12.10 -10.67
N CYS A 257 6.64 -11.54 -10.82
CA CYS A 257 6.06 -11.29 -12.15
C CYS A 257 6.93 -10.32 -12.97
N LEU A 258 7.50 -9.29 -12.34
CA LEU A 258 8.45 -8.37 -13.00
C LEU A 258 9.74 -9.09 -13.42
N ILE A 259 10.31 -9.95 -12.57
CA ILE A 259 11.49 -10.77 -12.91
C ILE A 259 11.19 -11.63 -14.15
N GLN A 260 10.04 -12.31 -14.15
CA GLN A 260 9.61 -13.15 -15.27
C GLN A 260 9.44 -12.34 -16.56
N LEU A 261 8.89 -11.12 -16.48
CA LEU A 261 8.76 -10.22 -17.62
C LEU A 261 10.13 -9.80 -18.17
N VAL A 262 11.07 -9.40 -17.31
CA VAL A 262 12.42 -8.98 -17.71
C VAL A 262 13.21 -10.15 -18.32
N HIS A 263 13.11 -11.36 -17.76
CA HIS A 263 13.70 -12.56 -18.39
C HIS A 263 13.09 -12.86 -19.75
N THR A 264 11.77 -12.72 -19.88
CA THR A 264 11.08 -12.93 -21.17
C THR A 264 11.53 -11.91 -22.21
N CYS A 265 11.72 -10.65 -21.79
CA CYS A 265 12.29 -9.58 -22.60
C CYS A 265 13.69 -9.95 -23.12
N ASN A 266 14.59 -10.37 -22.23
CA ASN A 266 15.96 -10.76 -22.59
C ASN A 266 16.03 -11.97 -23.54
N THR A 267 15.01 -12.83 -23.54
CA THR A 267 14.96 -14.02 -24.38
C THR A 267 14.89 -13.67 -25.88
N LEU A 268 14.29 -12.53 -26.25
CA LEU A 268 14.20 -12.09 -27.65
C LEU A 268 15.58 -12.00 -28.32
N CYS A 269 16.59 -11.60 -27.56
CA CYS A 269 17.94 -11.39 -28.07
C CYS A 269 18.75 -12.69 -28.22
N ILE A 270 18.31 -13.79 -27.59
CA ILE A 270 19.11 -15.00 -27.41
C ILE A 270 18.50 -16.20 -28.15
N VAL A 271 17.17 -16.23 -28.32
CA VAL A 271 16.46 -17.37 -28.90
C VAL A 271 15.85 -16.99 -30.27
N PRO A 272 16.41 -17.50 -31.39
CA PRO A 272 15.82 -17.26 -32.70
C PRO A 272 14.48 -18.01 -32.84
N PRO A 273 13.59 -17.56 -33.75
CA PRO A 273 12.34 -18.27 -34.04
C PRO A 273 12.57 -19.74 -34.42
N PRO A 274 11.72 -20.67 -33.95
CA PRO A 274 11.87 -22.09 -34.29
C PRO A 274 11.67 -22.32 -35.80
N ALA A 275 12.37 -23.29 -36.38
CA ALA A 275 12.28 -23.58 -37.83
C ALA A 275 10.85 -23.95 -38.30
N ILE A 276 10.02 -24.48 -37.37
CA ILE A 276 8.60 -24.82 -37.60
C ILE A 276 7.64 -23.65 -37.35
N ALA A 277 8.12 -22.44 -37.05
CA ALA A 277 7.25 -21.31 -36.73
C ALA A 277 6.23 -21.00 -37.84
N ALA A 278 6.64 -21.12 -39.12
CA ALA A 278 5.75 -20.88 -40.25
C ALA A 278 4.59 -21.90 -40.33
N SER A 279 4.83 -23.18 -40.02
CA SER A 279 3.78 -24.20 -40.02
C SER A 279 2.86 -24.08 -38.80
N ILE A 280 3.42 -23.65 -37.66
CA ILE A 280 2.63 -23.33 -36.46
C ILE A 280 1.69 -22.13 -36.73
N VAL A 281 2.17 -21.06 -37.36
CA VAL A 281 1.34 -19.91 -37.74
C VAL A 281 0.21 -20.35 -38.68
N GLN A 282 0.49 -21.17 -39.69
CA GLN A 282 -0.52 -21.67 -40.63
C GLN A 282 -1.61 -22.51 -39.95
N SER A 283 -1.23 -23.33 -38.96
CA SER A 283 -2.18 -24.19 -38.23
C SER A 283 -3.00 -23.44 -37.17
N SER A 284 -2.37 -22.51 -36.44
CA SER A 284 -3.00 -21.73 -35.37
C SER A 284 -3.75 -20.49 -35.86
N ARG A 285 -3.45 -20.02 -37.09
CA ARG A 285 -3.90 -18.72 -37.64
C ARG A 285 -3.51 -17.52 -36.77
N ASP A 286 -2.39 -17.63 -36.06
CA ASP A 286 -1.88 -16.62 -35.13
C ASP A 286 -0.48 -16.19 -35.57
N GLU A 287 -0.38 -15.03 -36.24
CA GLU A 287 0.87 -14.48 -36.79
C GLU A 287 1.93 -14.24 -35.70
N PHE A 288 1.54 -13.99 -34.45
CA PHE A 288 2.49 -13.80 -33.35
C PHE A 288 3.24 -15.10 -33.00
N GLN A 289 2.72 -16.28 -33.36
CA GLN A 289 3.45 -17.54 -33.19
C GLN A 289 4.64 -17.67 -34.14
N ARG A 290 4.83 -16.74 -35.08
CA ARG A 290 6.04 -16.66 -35.90
C ARG A 290 7.30 -16.49 -35.06
N LEU A 291 7.18 -15.87 -33.88
CA LEU A 291 8.26 -15.73 -32.90
C LEU A 291 8.27 -16.87 -31.85
N GLY A 292 7.31 -17.79 -31.95
CA GLY A 292 7.26 -19.05 -31.21
C GLY A 292 7.26 -18.88 -29.69
N TYR A 293 8.41 -19.21 -29.07
CA TYR A 293 8.56 -19.33 -27.63
C TYR A 293 8.27 -18.03 -26.86
N ILE A 294 8.74 -16.88 -27.36
CA ILE A 294 8.58 -15.60 -26.66
C ILE A 294 7.12 -15.19 -26.52
N THR A 295 6.31 -15.41 -27.56
CA THR A 295 4.88 -15.09 -27.56
C THR A 295 4.14 -15.86 -26.47
N ASN A 296 4.48 -17.15 -26.28
CA ASN A 296 3.90 -17.96 -25.22
C ASN A 296 4.32 -17.50 -23.83
N GLN A 297 5.58 -17.06 -23.66
CA GLN A 297 6.06 -16.51 -22.39
C GLN A 297 5.43 -15.16 -22.07
N MET A 298 5.26 -14.27 -23.05
CA MET A 298 4.54 -13.00 -22.86
C MET A 298 3.09 -13.24 -22.46
N ARG A 299 2.38 -14.16 -23.13
CA ARG A 299 1.00 -14.56 -22.75
C ARG A 299 0.93 -15.19 -21.35
N LYS A 300 1.99 -15.86 -20.90
CA LYS A 300 2.08 -16.34 -19.52
C LYS A 300 2.22 -15.15 -18.55
N CYS A 301 3.09 -14.18 -18.85
CA CYS A 301 3.23 -12.97 -18.03
C CYS A 301 1.89 -12.22 -17.88
N VAL A 302 1.08 -12.12 -18.94
CA VAL A 302 -0.29 -11.55 -18.86
C VAL A 302 -1.13 -12.27 -17.80
N LYS A 303 -1.14 -13.61 -17.82
CA LYS A 303 -1.88 -14.41 -16.83
C LYS A 303 -1.33 -14.26 -15.42
N ASP A 304 -0.01 -14.18 -15.27
CA ASP A 304 0.65 -14.02 -13.97
C ASP A 304 0.31 -12.65 -13.35
N PHE A 305 0.35 -11.56 -14.13
CA PHE A 305 -0.09 -10.23 -13.66
C PHE A 305 -1.58 -10.18 -13.33
N LYS A 306 -2.43 -10.80 -14.15
CA LYS A 306 -3.86 -10.90 -13.87
C LYS A 306 -4.13 -11.62 -12.54
N ALA A 307 -3.48 -12.76 -12.33
CA ALA A 307 -3.60 -13.53 -11.10
C ALA A 307 -3.11 -12.73 -9.88
N CYS A 308 -2.03 -11.95 -10.02
CA CYS A 308 -1.53 -11.05 -8.98
C CYS A 308 -2.53 -9.89 -8.70
N GLY A 309 -3.14 -9.33 -9.74
CA GLY A 309 -4.22 -8.33 -9.60
C GLY A 309 -5.43 -8.89 -8.86
N ASP A 310 -5.85 -10.11 -9.18
CA ASP A 310 -6.96 -10.81 -8.52
C ASP A 310 -6.67 -11.08 -7.03
N THR A 311 -5.42 -11.37 -6.66
CA THR A 311 -5.06 -11.56 -5.25
C THR A 311 -5.06 -10.25 -4.47
N TYR A 312 -4.62 -9.13 -5.05
CA TYR A 312 -4.81 -7.80 -4.44
C TYR A 312 -6.29 -7.46 -4.27
N TRP A 313 -7.13 -7.74 -5.28
CA TRP A 313 -8.56 -7.51 -5.20
C TRP A 313 -9.22 -8.36 -4.09
N LYS A 314 -8.82 -9.62 -3.97
CA LYS A 314 -9.24 -10.48 -2.86
C LYS A 314 -8.81 -9.91 -1.50
N LEU A 315 -7.60 -9.38 -1.37
CA LEU A 315 -7.14 -8.72 -0.15
C LEU A 315 -7.97 -7.48 0.18
N TYR A 316 -8.29 -6.65 -0.83
CA TYR A 316 -9.17 -5.49 -0.67
C TYR A 316 -10.54 -5.89 -0.09
N GLN A 317 -11.13 -6.96 -0.62
CA GLN A 317 -12.44 -7.46 -0.18
C GLN A 317 -12.40 -8.05 1.23
N THR A 318 -11.34 -8.78 1.59
CA THR A 318 -11.22 -9.41 2.91
C THR A 318 -10.82 -8.41 4.01
N ALA A 319 -10.19 -7.30 3.65
CA ALA A 319 -9.77 -6.26 4.58
C ALA A 319 -10.93 -5.31 4.97
N PHE A 320 -12.06 -5.84 5.46
CA PHE A 320 -13.27 -5.06 5.81
C PHE A 320 -13.03 -3.93 6.84
N ASP A 321 -12.12 -4.14 7.77
CA ASP A 321 -11.82 -3.17 8.83
C ASP A 321 -10.72 -2.17 8.46
N ALA A 322 -10.15 -2.27 7.24
CA ALA A 322 -9.15 -1.33 6.77
C ALA A 322 -9.74 0.07 6.58
N ASP A 323 -8.93 1.08 6.90
CA ASP A 323 -9.27 2.48 6.69
C ASP A 323 -9.22 2.86 5.20
N PRO A 324 -9.89 3.96 4.77
CA PRO A 324 -9.96 4.33 3.36
C PRO A 324 -8.61 4.51 2.66
N ALA A 325 -7.58 5.00 3.37
CA ALA A 325 -6.26 5.20 2.76
C ALA A 325 -5.55 3.85 2.51
N THR A 326 -5.74 2.88 3.40
CA THR A 326 -5.27 1.50 3.17
C THR A 326 -5.95 0.88 1.95
N LEU A 327 -7.26 1.05 1.80
CA LEU A 327 -8.00 0.51 0.66
C LEU A 327 -7.59 1.15 -0.67
N GLU A 328 -7.41 2.48 -0.67
CA GLU A 328 -6.89 3.22 -1.82
C GLU A 328 -5.50 2.70 -2.23
N ASN A 329 -4.60 2.49 -1.26
CA ASN A 329 -3.29 1.90 -1.51
C ASN A 329 -3.38 0.52 -2.20
N ILE A 330 -4.19 -0.40 -1.67
CA ILE A 330 -4.37 -1.74 -2.26
C ILE A 330 -4.95 -1.64 -3.67
N GLN A 331 -5.90 -0.73 -3.89
CA GLN A 331 -6.52 -0.51 -5.20
C GLN A 331 -5.50 0.01 -6.22
N ILE A 332 -4.60 0.91 -5.84
CA ILE A 332 -3.52 1.39 -6.71
C ILE A 332 -2.55 0.26 -7.06
N LEU A 333 -2.16 -0.57 -6.09
CA LEU A 333 -1.30 -1.74 -6.34
C LEU A 333 -1.96 -2.77 -7.27
N GLN A 334 -3.28 -2.95 -7.16
CA GLN A 334 -4.05 -3.77 -8.10
C GLN A 334 -4.04 -3.16 -9.51
N GLN A 335 -4.25 -1.85 -9.64
CA GLN A 335 -4.20 -1.15 -10.93
C GLN A 335 -2.81 -1.20 -11.58
N MET A 336 -1.73 -1.19 -10.80
CA MET A 336 -0.37 -1.43 -11.30
C MET A 336 -0.26 -2.79 -12.01
N CYS A 337 -0.87 -3.84 -11.45
CA CYS A 337 -0.88 -5.17 -12.06
C CYS A 337 -1.66 -5.16 -13.38
N VAL A 338 -2.84 -4.53 -13.40
CA VAL A 338 -3.68 -4.44 -14.61
C VAL A 338 -3.00 -3.60 -15.70
N LEU A 339 -2.30 -2.52 -15.34
CA LEU A 339 -1.52 -1.73 -16.30
C LEU A 339 -0.46 -2.60 -16.99
N LEU A 340 0.29 -3.39 -16.23
CA LEU A 340 1.30 -4.31 -16.79
C LEU A 340 0.66 -5.43 -17.61
N GLU A 341 -0.45 -6.01 -17.15
CA GLU A 341 -1.24 -6.98 -17.92
C GLU A 341 -1.59 -6.43 -19.30
N GLN A 342 -2.17 -5.23 -19.36
CA GLN A 342 -2.55 -4.56 -20.61
C GLN A 342 -1.34 -4.20 -21.48
N CYS A 343 -0.26 -3.69 -20.90
CA CYS A 343 0.96 -3.37 -21.63
C CYS A 343 1.54 -4.60 -22.33
N VAL A 344 1.60 -5.75 -21.63
CA VAL A 344 2.11 -7.00 -22.20
C VAL A 344 1.12 -7.59 -23.20
N GLU A 345 -0.18 -7.53 -22.92
CA GLU A 345 -1.23 -8.02 -23.82
C GLU A 345 -1.21 -7.27 -25.16
N ASN A 346 -1.09 -5.94 -25.13
CA ASN A 346 -1.02 -5.09 -26.32
C ASN A 346 0.17 -5.44 -27.24
N VAL A 347 1.26 -5.99 -26.69
CA VAL A 347 2.42 -6.41 -27.48
C VAL A 347 2.22 -7.78 -28.13
N CYS A 348 1.37 -8.66 -27.57
CA CYS A 348 1.28 -10.08 -27.97
C CYS A 348 -0.09 -10.52 -28.54
N SER A 349 -1.02 -9.57 -28.72
CA SER A 349 -2.38 -9.80 -29.22
C SER A 349 -2.66 -9.00 -30.49
N ALA A 350 -3.29 -9.65 -31.49
CA ALA A 350 -3.73 -9.03 -32.76
C ALA A 350 -5.04 -8.22 -32.63
N SER A 351 -5.59 -8.17 -31.43
CA SER A 351 -6.92 -7.64 -31.16
C SER A 351 -6.87 -6.12 -31.06
N ASN A 352 -7.37 -5.44 -32.10
CA ASN A 352 -7.71 -4.02 -32.10
C ASN A 352 -8.93 -3.70 -31.21
N HIS A 353 -9.07 -4.37 -30.06
CA HIS A 353 -10.08 -4.00 -29.07
C HIS A 353 -9.65 -2.70 -28.39
N GLY A 354 -10.09 -1.61 -29.02
CA GLY A 354 -10.36 -0.34 -28.38
C GLY A 354 -9.12 0.46 -28.01
N LYS A 355 -9.00 1.63 -28.61
CA LYS A 355 -8.34 2.81 -28.01
C LYS A 355 -9.04 3.27 -26.70
N ASP A 356 -9.79 2.40 -26.03
CA ASP A 356 -10.59 2.74 -24.87
C ASP A 356 -9.65 2.82 -23.67
N ASP A 357 -9.10 4.02 -23.51
CA ASP A 357 -8.42 4.58 -22.35
C ASP A 357 -7.54 3.58 -21.60
N LEU A 358 -6.22 3.59 -21.91
CA LEU A 358 -5.20 3.18 -20.94
C LEU A 358 -5.63 3.69 -19.56
N ILE A 359 -5.81 2.77 -18.61
CA ILE A 359 -6.51 2.94 -17.33
C ILE A 359 -6.48 4.41 -16.88
N GLN A 360 -7.61 5.10 -16.98
CA GLN A 360 -7.73 6.40 -16.34
C GLN A 360 -7.67 6.16 -14.82
N PHE A 361 -6.50 6.42 -14.23
CA PHE A 361 -6.26 6.19 -12.81
C PHE A 361 -7.33 6.93 -11.99
N ILE A 362 -8.01 6.16 -11.14
CA ILE A 362 -9.28 6.55 -10.50
C ILE A 362 -9.10 7.71 -9.51
N SER A 363 -7.88 7.98 -9.04
CA SER A 363 -7.65 8.93 -7.95
C SER A 363 -6.90 10.20 -8.38
N LYS A 364 -7.63 11.15 -8.99
CA LYS A 364 -7.11 12.53 -9.21
C LYS A 364 -6.81 13.27 -7.90
N ASN A 365 -7.38 12.81 -6.78
CA ASN A 365 -7.27 13.43 -5.46
C ASN A 365 -6.62 12.49 -4.43
N ALA A 366 -5.70 11.64 -4.85
CA ALA A 366 -5.03 10.73 -3.93
C ALA A 366 -4.25 11.49 -2.86
N LYS A 367 -4.22 10.90 -1.66
CA LYS A 367 -3.41 11.43 -0.57
C LYS A 367 -1.93 11.35 -0.89
N LEU A 368 -1.16 12.22 -0.24
CA LEU A 368 0.28 12.33 -0.45
C LEU A 368 1.00 10.97 -0.35
N GLU A 369 0.62 10.09 0.59
CA GLU A 369 1.28 8.79 0.78
C GLU A 369 1.32 7.95 -0.49
N CYS A 370 0.22 7.90 -1.25
CA CYS A 370 0.10 7.07 -2.45
C CYS A 370 0.44 7.82 -3.74
N ARG A 371 0.77 9.11 -3.66
CA ARG A 371 1.02 9.95 -4.83
C ARG A 371 2.16 9.41 -5.69
N GLN A 372 3.24 8.92 -5.07
CA GLN A 372 4.39 8.38 -5.80
C GLN A 372 4.03 7.11 -6.59
N LEU A 373 3.16 6.25 -6.03
CA LEU A 373 2.63 5.09 -6.75
C LEU A 373 1.87 5.52 -8.01
N ILE A 374 1.01 6.53 -7.90
CA ILE A 374 0.23 7.05 -9.03
C ILE A 374 1.12 7.70 -10.07
N LEU A 375 2.10 8.52 -9.66
CA LEU A 375 3.04 9.14 -10.60
C LEU A 375 3.85 8.09 -11.37
N ALA A 376 4.27 7.02 -10.73
CA ALA A 376 4.96 5.92 -11.43
C ALA A 376 4.03 5.20 -12.41
N CYS A 377 2.77 5.00 -12.03
CA CYS A 377 1.75 4.45 -12.94
C CYS A 377 1.50 5.34 -14.15
N GLU A 378 1.35 6.66 -13.94
CA GLU A 378 1.19 7.64 -15.02
C GLU A 378 2.42 7.67 -15.93
N ASN A 379 3.62 7.58 -15.36
CA ASN A 379 4.86 7.50 -16.13
C ASN A 379 4.91 6.22 -16.96
N ALA A 380 4.63 5.06 -16.35
CA ALA A 380 4.54 3.78 -17.04
C ALA A 380 3.49 3.80 -18.17
N ALA A 381 2.32 4.41 -17.95
CA ALA A 381 1.29 4.56 -18.96
C ALA A 381 1.74 5.47 -20.12
N LYS A 382 2.46 6.57 -19.84
CA LYS A 382 3.06 7.43 -20.87
C LYS A 382 4.12 6.68 -21.68
N ILE A 383 4.96 5.88 -21.03
CA ILE A 383 5.93 5.02 -21.72
C ILE A 383 5.20 4.01 -22.61
N ALA A 384 4.11 3.39 -22.12
CA ALA A 384 3.32 2.43 -22.89
C ALA A 384 2.66 3.04 -24.14
N GLN A 385 2.32 4.33 -24.14
CA GLN A 385 1.79 5.02 -25.34
C GLN A 385 2.79 5.08 -26.50
N THR A 386 4.08 4.86 -26.26
CA THR A 386 5.10 4.81 -27.32
C THR A 386 5.08 3.49 -28.11
N ILE A 387 4.38 2.47 -27.61
CA ILE A 387 4.24 1.17 -28.29
C ILE A 387 3.37 1.37 -29.54
N SER A 388 4.00 1.26 -30.72
CA SER A 388 3.31 1.39 -32.01
C SER A 388 2.48 0.14 -32.31
N GLN A 389 1.17 0.30 -32.51
CA GLN A 389 0.23 -0.81 -32.75
C GLN A 389 0.26 -1.38 -34.18
N ASP A 390 0.94 -0.71 -35.12
CA ASP A 390 0.88 -1.05 -36.55
C ASP A 390 1.76 -2.25 -36.96
N GLN A 391 2.28 -3.03 -36.02
CA GLN A 391 3.23 -4.11 -36.30
C GLN A 391 2.67 -5.49 -35.93
N GLN A 392 2.62 -6.39 -36.92
CA GLN A 392 2.22 -7.79 -36.75
C GLN A 392 3.28 -8.66 -36.04
N THR A 393 4.32 -8.05 -35.47
CA THR A 393 5.46 -8.74 -34.86
C THR A 393 5.96 -8.04 -33.59
N ILE A 394 6.54 -8.82 -32.67
CA ILE A 394 7.21 -8.28 -31.47
C ILE A 394 8.61 -7.83 -31.86
N THR A 395 8.94 -6.57 -31.58
CA THR A 395 10.24 -5.97 -31.91
C THR A 395 11.07 -5.67 -30.67
N HIS A 396 12.35 -5.36 -30.86
CA HIS A 396 13.23 -4.90 -29.78
C HIS A 396 12.69 -3.64 -29.10
N VAL A 397 11.98 -2.76 -29.83
CA VAL A 397 11.38 -1.55 -29.25
C VAL A 397 10.29 -1.93 -28.24
N HIS A 398 9.44 -2.91 -28.55
CA HIS A 398 8.41 -3.38 -27.61
C HIS A 398 9.03 -3.96 -26.33
N VAL A 399 10.08 -4.78 -26.49
CA VAL A 399 10.80 -5.40 -25.37
C VAL A 399 11.50 -4.35 -24.49
N GLU A 400 12.17 -3.38 -25.10
CA GLU A 400 12.84 -2.30 -24.36
C GLU A 400 11.82 -1.43 -23.62
N THR A 401 10.67 -1.17 -24.23
CA THR A 401 9.58 -0.40 -23.61
C THR A 401 9.00 -1.14 -22.40
N LEU A 402 8.72 -2.44 -22.52
CA LEU A 402 8.24 -3.27 -21.41
C LEU A 402 9.26 -3.34 -20.26
N ARG A 403 10.55 -3.43 -20.60
CA ARG A 403 11.63 -3.39 -19.61
C ARG A 403 11.68 -2.05 -18.88
N SER A 404 11.60 -0.94 -19.61
CA SER A 404 11.56 0.41 -19.01
C SER A 404 10.36 0.59 -18.08
N ILE A 405 9.18 0.07 -18.46
CA ILE A 405 8.00 0.06 -17.59
C ILE A 405 8.26 -0.76 -16.31
N ALA A 406 8.84 -1.96 -16.43
CA ALA A 406 9.18 -2.80 -15.28
C ALA A 406 10.18 -2.11 -14.34
N GLU A 407 11.18 -1.41 -14.91
CA GLU A 407 12.16 -0.63 -14.17
C GLU A 407 11.47 0.48 -13.35
N VAL A 408 10.63 1.29 -13.99
CA VAL A 408 9.88 2.38 -13.33
C VAL A 408 8.99 1.86 -12.20
N LEU A 409 8.24 0.78 -12.44
CA LEU A 409 7.29 0.25 -11.45
C LEU A 409 7.96 -0.57 -10.34
N SER A 410 9.16 -1.11 -10.58
CA SER A 410 9.95 -1.77 -9.54
C SER A 410 10.58 -0.77 -8.56
N ALA A 411 11.04 0.38 -9.06
CA ALA A 411 11.72 1.42 -8.29
C ALA A 411 10.77 2.47 -7.70
N VAL A 412 9.49 2.11 -7.48
CA VAL A 412 8.53 3.03 -6.86
C VAL A 412 8.60 2.97 -5.34
N LEU A 413 8.48 4.13 -4.69
CA LEU A 413 8.34 4.21 -3.25
C LEU A 413 7.04 3.52 -2.80
N LEU A 414 7.15 2.40 -2.09
CA LEU A 414 6.00 1.71 -1.53
C LEU A 414 5.63 2.27 -0.15
N PRO A 415 4.58 3.09 0.00
CA PRO A 415 4.06 3.46 1.31
C PRO A 415 3.42 2.26 2.00
N ILE A 416 3.75 2.00 3.27
CA ILE A 416 3.07 0.95 4.04
C ILE A 416 1.86 1.56 4.78
N PRO A 417 0.64 1.02 4.55
CA PRO A 417 -0.57 1.64 5.04
C PRO A 417 -0.76 1.50 6.55
N ARG A 418 -1.60 2.36 7.14
CA ARG A 418 -1.86 2.37 8.60
C ARG A 418 -2.36 1.03 9.11
N PHE A 419 -3.28 0.40 8.39
CA PHE A 419 -3.88 -0.87 8.81
C PHE A 419 -2.85 -2.00 8.97
N PHE A 420 -1.70 -1.90 8.30
CA PHE A 420 -0.58 -2.81 8.49
C PHE A 420 -0.06 -2.81 9.94
N PHE A 421 -0.08 -1.66 10.60
CA PHE A 421 0.45 -1.47 11.96
C PHE A 421 -0.63 -1.35 13.03
N GLN A 422 -1.80 -0.82 12.67
CA GLN A 422 -2.82 -0.46 13.63
C GLN A 422 -4.23 -0.68 13.09
N VAL A 423 -4.96 -1.57 13.76
CA VAL A 423 -6.37 -1.86 13.52
C VAL A 423 -7.22 -0.94 14.40
N LEU A 424 -8.04 -0.08 13.77
CA LEU A 424 -8.90 0.90 14.48
C LEU A 424 -10.36 0.47 14.57
N GLN A 425 -10.77 -0.41 13.66
CA GLN A 425 -12.09 -1.05 13.63
C GLN A 425 -11.87 -2.56 13.69
N SER A 426 -12.75 -3.31 14.36
CA SER A 426 -12.70 -4.76 14.36
C SER A 426 -14.12 -5.29 14.28
N THR A 427 -14.39 -6.08 13.25
CA THR A 427 -15.69 -6.67 12.96
C THR A 427 -15.51 -8.14 12.71
N SER A 428 -16.25 -8.99 13.44
CA SER A 428 -16.22 -10.43 13.25
C SER A 428 -17.63 -10.99 13.16
N VAL A 429 -17.81 -12.00 12.32
CA VAL A 429 -19.09 -12.71 12.18
C VAL A 429 -18.91 -14.10 12.75
N LYS A 430 -19.65 -14.42 13.81
CA LYS A 430 -19.71 -15.77 14.37
C LYS A 430 -20.92 -16.46 13.79
N LEU A 431 -20.70 -17.52 13.03
CA LEU A 431 -21.75 -18.36 12.47
C LEU A 431 -21.84 -19.68 13.24
N SER A 432 -23.06 -20.12 13.52
CA SER A 432 -23.39 -21.41 14.08
C SER A 432 -24.34 -22.14 13.14
N ILE A 433 -23.96 -23.37 12.79
CA ILE A 433 -24.74 -24.24 11.90
C ILE A 433 -25.36 -25.34 12.74
N SER A 434 -26.63 -25.67 12.49
CA SER A 434 -27.34 -26.80 13.10
C SER A 434 -28.13 -27.58 12.04
N PRO A 435 -28.24 -28.93 12.15
CA PRO A 435 -27.69 -29.79 13.22
C PRO A 435 -26.15 -29.87 13.21
N GLN A 436 -25.56 -30.11 14.38
CA GLN A 436 -24.13 -30.43 14.52
C GLN A 436 -23.97 -31.94 14.79
N PRO A 437 -22.87 -32.57 14.32
CA PRO A 437 -22.60 -33.95 14.68
C PRO A 437 -22.39 -34.08 16.19
N ARG A 438 -22.76 -35.22 16.78
CA ARG A 438 -22.64 -35.46 18.23
C ARG A 438 -21.18 -35.47 18.69
N VAL A 439 -20.28 -35.86 17.79
CA VAL A 439 -18.83 -35.88 18.00
C VAL A 439 -18.16 -35.09 16.87
N MET A 440 -17.19 -34.26 17.23
CA MET A 440 -16.39 -33.51 16.25
C MET A 440 -15.69 -34.48 15.29
N GLY A 441 -15.92 -34.30 13.98
CA GLY A 441 -15.36 -35.15 12.94
C GLY A 441 -16.29 -36.27 12.43
N GLU A 442 -17.46 -36.47 13.04
CA GLU A 442 -18.46 -37.41 12.54
C GLU A 442 -19.43 -36.77 11.54
N PHE A 443 -20.04 -37.60 10.69
CA PHE A 443 -21.09 -37.18 9.77
C PHE A 443 -22.46 -37.22 10.44
N ILE A 444 -23.35 -36.36 9.96
CA ILE A 444 -24.76 -36.40 10.34
C ILE A 444 -25.45 -37.45 9.47
N SER A 445 -25.91 -38.53 10.09
CA SER A 445 -26.64 -39.59 9.40
C SER A 445 -28.02 -39.10 8.97
N VAL A 446 -28.24 -39.02 7.66
CA VAL A 446 -29.52 -38.65 7.04
C VAL A 446 -30.03 -39.85 6.26
N GLN A 447 -31.32 -40.18 6.40
CA GLN A 447 -31.90 -41.32 5.67
C GLN A 447 -31.92 -41.01 4.16
N SER A 448 -31.58 -42.01 3.34
CA SER A 448 -31.65 -41.85 1.88
C SER A 448 -33.09 -41.49 1.46
N GLY A 449 -33.23 -40.48 0.62
CA GLY A 449 -34.53 -39.94 0.21
C GLY A 449 -35.18 -38.94 1.19
N SER A 450 -34.56 -38.67 2.34
CA SER A 450 -35.00 -37.61 3.27
C SER A 450 -34.28 -36.28 3.02
N GLN A 451 -34.91 -35.16 3.42
CA GLN A 451 -34.32 -33.83 3.31
C GLN A 451 -33.43 -33.52 4.53
N LEU A 452 -32.25 -32.93 4.28
CA LEU A 452 -31.43 -32.34 5.34
C LEU A 452 -31.75 -30.85 5.47
N ALA A 453 -32.45 -30.48 6.53
CA ALA A 453 -32.66 -29.08 6.88
C ALA A 453 -31.44 -28.54 7.64
N VAL A 454 -30.86 -27.45 7.14
CA VAL A 454 -29.74 -26.75 7.77
C VAL A 454 -30.22 -25.39 8.24
N LYS A 455 -30.05 -25.12 9.53
CA LYS A 455 -30.30 -23.82 10.14
C LYS A 455 -28.95 -23.14 10.39
N VAL A 456 -28.78 -21.96 9.79
CA VAL A 456 -27.60 -21.11 9.97
C VAL A 456 -28.02 -19.89 10.78
N GLU A 457 -27.41 -19.72 11.94
CA GLU A 457 -27.57 -18.55 12.81
C GLU A 457 -26.22 -17.86 12.95
N GLY A 458 -26.23 -16.57 13.26
CA GLY A 458 -24.98 -15.86 13.46
C GLY A 458 -25.14 -14.54 14.19
N VAL A 459 -24.04 -14.06 14.74
CA VAL A 459 -23.95 -12.79 15.46
C VAL A 459 -22.76 -12.00 14.92
N ILE A 460 -23.00 -10.72 14.62
CA ILE A 460 -21.95 -9.77 14.27
C ILE A 460 -21.41 -9.17 15.57
N GLN A 461 -20.12 -9.34 15.82
CA GLN A 461 -19.42 -8.76 16.96
C GLN A 461 -18.54 -7.61 16.48
N HIS A 462 -18.61 -6.50 17.18
CA HIS A 462 -17.78 -5.34 16.93
C HIS A 462 -16.81 -5.12 18.11
N GLY A 463 -15.65 -4.54 17.81
CA GLY A 463 -14.76 -3.97 18.81
C GLY A 463 -15.32 -2.66 19.40
N HIS A 464 -14.44 -1.84 19.98
CA HIS A 464 -14.84 -0.64 20.72
C HIS A 464 -15.62 0.42 19.93
N LYS A 465 -15.44 0.52 18.61
CA LYS A 465 -16.05 1.55 17.76
C LYS A 465 -16.68 0.92 16.51
N PRO A 466 -17.93 0.42 16.61
CA PRO A 466 -18.64 -0.10 15.44
C PRO A 466 -18.85 1.02 14.41
N GLY A 467 -18.64 0.71 13.13
CA GLY A 467 -18.95 1.64 12.05
C GLY A 467 -18.05 2.86 11.95
N LEU A 468 -16.80 2.78 12.40
CA LEU A 468 -15.84 3.89 12.29
C LEU A 468 -15.53 4.25 10.83
N PHE A 469 -15.37 3.23 9.98
CA PHE A 469 -15.11 3.38 8.55
C PHE A 469 -16.21 2.73 7.70
N ARG A 470 -16.59 1.49 8.02
CA ARG A 470 -17.60 0.71 7.30
C ARG A 470 -18.57 0.06 8.27
N LYS A 471 -19.84 -0.06 7.86
CA LYS A 471 -20.93 -0.68 8.61
C LYS A 471 -21.45 -1.89 7.86
N VAL A 472 -21.84 -2.92 8.59
CA VAL A 472 -22.48 -4.11 8.00
C VAL A 472 -23.94 -3.79 7.74
N GLU A 473 -24.34 -3.80 6.47
CA GLU A 473 -25.74 -3.61 6.06
C GLU A 473 -26.47 -4.96 5.93
N GLY A 474 -25.78 -5.99 5.45
CA GLY A 474 -26.32 -7.33 5.28
C GLY A 474 -25.25 -8.41 5.26
N VAL A 475 -25.67 -9.66 5.45
CA VAL A 475 -24.80 -10.85 5.41
C VAL A 475 -25.33 -11.78 4.33
N ILE A 476 -24.49 -12.07 3.33
CA ILE A 476 -24.80 -13.05 2.29
C ILE A 476 -24.22 -14.39 2.72
N VAL A 477 -25.09 -15.38 2.91
CA VAL A 477 -24.70 -16.75 3.26
C VAL A 477 -24.78 -17.62 2.02
N THR A 478 -23.63 -18.13 1.58
CA THR A 478 -23.53 -19.06 0.46
C THR A 478 -23.32 -20.48 0.97
N VAL A 479 -24.21 -21.40 0.60
CA VAL A 479 -24.11 -22.83 0.94
C VAL A 479 -23.77 -23.62 -0.31
N THR A 480 -22.69 -24.41 -0.26
CA THR A 480 -22.26 -25.27 -1.36
C THR A 480 -22.19 -26.73 -0.89
N SER A 481 -22.66 -27.65 -1.73
CA SER A 481 -22.60 -29.09 -1.47
C SER A 481 -21.61 -29.73 -2.46
N GLN A 482 -20.69 -30.54 -1.95
CA GLN A 482 -19.71 -31.26 -2.75
C GLN A 482 -19.65 -32.72 -2.30
N LEU A 483 -19.66 -33.65 -3.26
CA LEU A 483 -19.51 -35.06 -2.99
C LEU A 483 -18.07 -35.35 -2.55
N GLN A 484 -17.89 -35.76 -1.29
CA GLN A 484 -16.60 -36.27 -0.83
C GLN A 484 -16.49 -37.75 -1.17
N ALA A 485 -15.67 -38.10 -2.16
CA ALA A 485 -15.34 -39.49 -2.42
C ALA A 485 -14.50 -40.02 -1.24
N ASN A 486 -14.99 -41.08 -0.60
CA ASN A 486 -14.20 -41.80 0.40
C ASN A 486 -12.95 -42.38 -0.29
N SER A 487 -11.76 -42.02 0.19
CA SER A 487 -10.47 -42.51 -0.32
C SER A 487 -10.27 -44.03 -0.21
N LYS A 488 -11.27 -44.76 0.31
CA LYS A 488 -11.32 -46.23 0.42
C LYS A 488 -11.96 -46.95 -0.79
N ASN A 489 -12.64 -46.26 -1.71
CA ASN A 489 -13.33 -46.87 -2.85
C ASN A 489 -12.72 -46.46 -4.20
N LYS A 490 -11.46 -46.82 -4.44
CA LYS A 490 -10.82 -46.66 -5.76
C LYS A 490 -11.14 -47.78 -6.76
N ASP A 491 -11.88 -48.82 -6.36
CA ASP A 491 -12.08 -50.03 -7.18
C ASP A 491 -13.54 -50.36 -7.54
N ILE A 492 -14.46 -49.39 -7.62
CA ILE A 492 -15.80 -49.67 -8.18
C ILE A 492 -16.14 -48.67 -9.27
N ASP A 493 -16.19 -49.21 -10.49
CA ASP A 493 -16.47 -48.57 -11.77
C ASP A 493 -17.55 -47.47 -11.73
N LEU A 494 -17.14 -46.30 -12.20
CA LEU A 494 -18.01 -45.16 -12.51
C LEU A 494 -18.82 -45.45 -13.79
N LYS A 495 -19.99 -46.09 -13.66
CA LYS A 495 -21.09 -45.83 -14.58
C LYS A 495 -21.93 -44.67 -14.06
N VAL A 496 -21.57 -43.50 -14.58
CA VAL A 496 -22.23 -42.21 -14.43
C VAL A 496 -23.71 -42.32 -14.80
N ASN A 497 -24.60 -42.14 -13.83
CA ASN A 497 -25.96 -41.65 -14.09
C ASN A 497 -26.01 -40.19 -13.60
N LYS A 498 -26.02 -39.27 -14.57
CA LYS A 498 -26.33 -37.85 -14.35
C LYS A 498 -27.83 -37.73 -14.04
N TYR A 499 -28.17 -37.13 -12.91
CA TYR A 499 -29.41 -36.38 -12.79
C TYR A 499 -29.07 -34.97 -12.32
N LEU A 500 -29.46 -33.99 -13.15
CA LEU A 500 -29.47 -32.57 -12.82
C LEU A 500 -30.61 -32.28 -11.84
N CYS A 501 -30.35 -31.41 -10.86
CA CYS A 501 -31.25 -30.36 -10.42
C CYS A 501 -30.43 -29.08 -10.25
#